data_AF-A0A645E582-F1
#
_entry.id   AF-A0A645E582-F1
#
_cell.length_a   1.000
_cell.length_b   1.000
_cell.length_c   1.000
_cell.angle_alpha   90.00
_cell.angle_beta   90.00
_cell.angle_gamma   90.00
#
_symmetry.space_group_name_H-M   'P 1'
#
loop_
_entity.id
_entity.type
_entity.pdbx_description
1 polymer ?
#
loop_
_entity_poly.entity_id
_entity_poly.type
_entity_poly.pdbx_seq_one_letter_code
_entity_poly.pdbx_strand_id
1 'polypeptide(L)'
;MVDQANLLLLQIIKTPSTRYKLIPNQYIGAYNVGFMPQWITREYLARRGSVKFKPEQTVAARCPLLGYALESLKIDGNYMPKGLLQTNLQLEVGEEAYDKGAGMLMDFFSQELEQFQAQDLCSEGKRIIKCFFDGGSVDDYSKLI
;
A
#
# COMPACT_ATOMS: atom_id res chain seq x y z
N MET A 1 17.73 16.86 -5.51
CA MET A 1 16.27 16.58 -5.63
C MET A 1 15.84 15.31 -4.89
N VAL A 2 16.75 14.57 -4.24
CA VAL A 2 16.41 13.34 -3.48
C VAL A 2 16.61 13.51 -1.97
N ASP A 3 17.04 14.69 -1.53
CA ASP A 3 17.45 14.93 -0.14
C ASP A 3 16.28 14.73 0.84
N GLN A 4 15.10 15.24 0.50
CA GLN A 4 13.89 15.08 1.30
C GLN A 4 13.46 13.60 1.40
N ALA A 5 13.53 12.87 0.29
CA ALA A 5 13.21 11.44 0.28
C ALA A 5 14.23 10.63 1.10
N ASN A 6 15.52 10.95 0.97
CA ASN A 6 16.59 10.35 1.78
C ASN A 6 16.38 10.62 3.28
N LEU A 7 16.07 11.86 3.66
CA LEU A 7 15.81 12.23 5.05
C LEU A 7 14.57 11.52 5.60
N LEU A 8 13.49 11.45 4.83
CA LEU A 8 12.27 10.75 5.22
C LEU A 8 12.53 9.23 5.38
N LEU A 9 13.21 8.61 4.43
CA LEU A 9 13.57 7.18 4.52
C LEU A 9 14.46 6.92 5.73
N LEU A 10 15.43 7.79 6.01
CA LEU A 10 16.26 7.71 7.21
C LEU A 10 15.43 7.80 8.50
N GLN A 11 14.42 8.67 8.54
CA GLN A 11 13.50 8.77 9.68
C GLN A 11 12.65 7.50 9.85
N ILE A 12 12.15 6.93 8.74
CA ILE A 12 11.41 5.67 8.76
C ILE A 12 12.28 4.55 9.36
N ILE A 13 13.51 4.39 8.86
CA ILE A 13 14.46 3.37 9.33
C ILE A 13 14.82 3.58 10.80
N LYS A 14 15.07 4.83 11.22
CA LYS A 14 15.46 5.15 12.60
C LYS A 14 14.31 5.09 13.61
N THR A 15 13.05 5.08 13.15
CA THR A 15 11.88 5.07 14.02
C THR A 15 10.93 3.91 13.70
N PRO A 16 11.35 2.64 13.88
CA PRO A 16 10.58 1.45 13.47
C PRO A 16 9.24 1.26 14.22
N SER A 17 9.06 1.99 15.34
CA SER A 17 7.80 2.05 16.08
C SER A 17 6.76 2.96 15.42
N THR A 18 7.18 3.93 14.59
CA THR A 18 6.29 4.83 13.86
C THR A 18 5.53 4.05 12.78
N ARG A 19 4.24 4.33 12.62
CA ARG A 19 3.38 3.69 11.62
C ARG A 19 2.89 4.75 10.64
N TYR A 20 3.00 4.43 9.35
CA TYR A 20 2.55 5.28 8.25
C TYR A 20 1.34 4.64 7.58
N LYS A 21 0.43 5.46 7.06
CA LYS A 21 -0.77 5.00 6.38
C LYS A 21 -1.04 5.85 5.15
N LEU A 22 -1.37 5.19 4.05
CA LEU A 22 -2.01 5.80 2.90
C LEU A 22 -3.48 5.40 2.95
N ILE A 23 -4.38 6.39 2.87
CA ILE A 23 -5.82 6.17 2.98
C ILE A 23 -6.48 6.76 1.73
N PRO A 24 -7.19 5.96 0.92
CA PRO A 24 -7.90 6.47 -0.24
C PRO A 24 -9.01 7.42 0.21
N ASN A 25 -9.12 8.57 -0.45
CA ASN A 25 -10.14 9.58 -0.18
C ASN A 25 -11.07 9.86 -1.37
N GLN A 26 -10.89 9.15 -2.48
CA GLN A 26 -11.69 9.29 -3.70
C GLN A 26 -12.44 7.99 -3.98
N TYR A 27 -11.73 6.94 -4.42
CA TYR A 27 -12.33 5.68 -4.84
C TYR A 27 -11.69 4.46 -4.16
N ILE A 28 -12.51 3.43 -3.95
CA ILE A 28 -12.07 2.04 -3.68
C ILE A 28 -12.76 1.15 -4.70
N GLY A 29 -12.03 0.77 -5.74
CA GLY A 29 -12.62 0.09 -6.90
C GLY A 29 -13.69 0.96 -7.55
N ALA A 30 -14.89 0.42 -7.75
CA ALA A 30 -16.00 1.13 -8.40
C ALA A 30 -16.71 2.16 -7.50
N TYR A 31 -16.42 2.19 -6.19
CA TYR A 31 -17.16 2.99 -5.22
C TYR A 31 -16.43 4.29 -4.88
N ASN A 32 -17.14 5.42 -4.96
CA ASN A 32 -16.67 6.69 -4.39
C ASN A 32 -16.87 6.67 -2.87
N VAL A 33 -15.81 6.91 -2.12
CA VAL A 33 -15.78 6.73 -0.66
C VAL A 33 -15.59 8.02 0.13
N GLY A 34 -15.19 9.11 -0.53
CA GLY A 34 -14.85 10.38 0.12
C GLY A 34 -13.92 10.17 1.33
N PHE A 35 -14.23 10.83 2.44
CA PHE A 35 -13.42 10.73 3.67
C PHE A 35 -13.75 9.52 4.56
N MET A 36 -14.74 8.67 4.20
CA MET A 36 -15.20 7.57 5.05
C MET A 36 -14.07 6.62 5.51
N PRO A 37 -13.10 6.23 4.67
CA PRO A 37 -12.01 5.35 5.09
C PRO A 37 -11.14 5.95 6.20
N GLN A 38 -11.02 7.29 6.28
CA GLN A 38 -10.28 7.97 7.35
C GLN A 38 -11.02 7.85 8.70
N TRP A 39 -12.35 8.02 8.70
CA TRP A 39 -13.18 7.85 9.89
C TRP A 39 -13.12 6.42 10.42
N ILE A 40 -13.24 5.44 9.51
CA ILE A 40 -13.09 4.02 9.81
C ILE A 40 -11.71 3.73 10.41
N THR A 41 -10.65 4.23 9.77
CA THR A 41 -9.28 4.01 10.25
C THR A 41 -9.08 4.57 11.65
N ARG A 42 -9.63 5.76 11.93
CA ARG A 42 -9.54 6.40 13.25
C ARG A 42 -10.31 5.62 14.31
N GLU A 43 -11.52 5.18 14.00
CA GLU A 43 -12.34 4.34 14.88
C GLU A 43 -11.62 3.03 15.22
N TYR A 44 -11.10 2.34 14.20
CA TYR A 44 -10.42 1.06 14.37
C TYR A 44 -9.16 1.21 15.23
N LEU A 45 -8.37 2.27 14.98
CA LEU A 45 -7.17 2.58 15.76
C LEU A 45 -7.50 2.99 17.20
N ALA A 46 -8.55 3.78 17.42
CA ALA A 46 -8.91 4.23 18.76
C ALA A 46 -9.29 3.04 19.67
N ARG A 47 -9.92 2.01 19.11
CA ARG A 47 -10.35 0.83 19.89
C ARG A 47 -9.26 -0.21 20.07
N ARG A 48 -8.34 -0.35 19.11
CA ARG A 48 -7.35 -1.43 19.15
C ARG A 48 -5.90 -0.97 19.30
N GLY A 49 -5.63 0.33 19.30
CA GLY A 49 -4.30 0.90 19.39
C GLY A 49 -3.41 0.48 18.22
N SER A 50 -2.18 0.07 18.53
CA SER A 50 -1.13 -0.31 17.57
C SER A 50 -1.28 -1.74 17.05
N VAL A 51 -2.46 -2.13 16.53
CA VAL A 51 -2.66 -3.49 16.02
C VAL A 51 -1.78 -3.76 14.81
N LYS A 52 -1.01 -4.84 14.90
CA LYS A 52 -0.43 -5.52 13.74
C LYS A 52 -1.45 -6.55 13.26
N PHE A 53 -1.76 -6.52 11.96
CA PHE A 53 -2.49 -7.62 11.35
C PHE A 53 -1.57 -8.84 11.35
N LYS A 54 -2.11 -9.99 11.75
CA LYS A 54 -1.36 -11.24 11.67
C LYS A 54 -1.29 -11.71 10.22
N PRO A 55 -0.27 -12.51 9.83
CA PRO A 55 -0.14 -13.01 8.47
C PRO A 55 -1.41 -13.68 7.94
N GLU A 56 -2.12 -14.45 8.78
CA GLU A 56 -3.38 -15.11 8.43
C GLU A 56 -4.57 -14.15 8.19
N GLN A 57 -4.44 -12.87 8.53
CA GLN A 57 -5.45 -11.83 8.29
C GLN A 57 -5.19 -11.04 7.00
N THR A 58 -4.12 -11.39 6.28
CA THR A 58 -3.65 -10.67 5.11
C THR A 58 -3.40 -11.63 3.95
N VAL A 59 -3.55 -11.14 2.74
CA VAL A 59 -3.20 -11.84 1.50
C VAL A 59 -2.37 -10.90 0.64
N ALA A 60 -1.40 -11.43 -0.11
CA ALA A 60 -0.64 -10.62 -1.05
C ALA A 60 -1.61 -9.98 -2.05
N ALA A 61 -1.51 -8.66 -2.25
CA ALA A 61 -2.29 -8.00 -3.27
C ALA A 61 -1.81 -8.44 -4.66
N ARG A 62 -2.75 -8.52 -5.61
CA ARG A 62 -2.42 -8.83 -7.02
C ARG A 62 -1.46 -7.80 -7.62
N CYS A 63 -1.54 -6.53 -7.18
CA CYS A 63 -0.56 -5.49 -7.48
C CYS A 63 0.48 -5.40 -6.34
N PRO A 64 1.75 -5.82 -6.55
CA PRO A 64 2.78 -5.83 -5.50
C PRO A 64 3.02 -4.48 -4.83
N LEU A 65 2.87 -3.37 -5.56
CA LEU A 65 3.00 -2.01 -5.02
C LEU A 65 2.02 -1.69 -3.89
N LEU A 66 0.86 -2.35 -3.86
CA LEU A 66 -0.15 -2.17 -2.83
C LEU A 66 0.09 -3.07 -1.60
N GLY A 67 1.14 -3.91 -1.63
CA GLY A 67 1.55 -4.75 -0.51
C GLY A 67 0.55 -5.88 -0.24
N TYR A 68 0.02 -5.92 0.99
CA TYR A 68 -0.96 -6.94 1.39
C TYR A 68 -2.36 -6.34 1.52
N ALA A 69 -3.35 -7.04 1.00
CA ALA A 69 -4.77 -6.77 1.25
C ALA A 69 -5.24 -7.49 2.52
N LEU A 70 -6.34 -7.00 3.10
CA LEU A 70 -6.95 -7.65 4.28
C LEU A 70 -7.88 -8.79 3.85
N GLU A 71 -7.79 -9.91 4.54
CA GLU A 71 -8.68 -11.06 4.33
C GLU A 71 -10.02 -10.87 5.05
N SER A 72 -9.99 -10.28 6.25
CA SER A 72 -11.19 -9.85 6.97
C SER A 72 -10.90 -8.66 7.86
N LEU A 73 -11.91 -7.79 8.01
CA LEU A 73 -11.85 -6.64 8.92
C LEU A 73 -13.17 -6.52 9.64
N LYS A 74 -13.12 -6.41 10.98
CA LYS A 74 -14.29 -6.21 11.83
C LYS A 74 -14.22 -4.83 12.50
N ILE A 75 -15.21 -3.99 12.21
CA ILE A 75 -15.35 -2.61 12.70
C ILE A 75 -16.70 -2.50 13.39
N ASP A 76 -16.69 -2.00 14.62
CA ASP A 76 -17.89 -1.87 15.45
C ASP A 76 -18.85 -3.08 15.41
N GLY A 77 -18.29 -4.29 15.60
CA GLY A 77 -19.09 -5.52 15.60
C GLY A 77 -19.44 -6.07 14.20
N ASN A 78 -19.24 -5.30 13.14
CA ASN A 78 -19.63 -5.65 11.77
C ASN A 78 -18.42 -6.04 10.93
N TYR A 79 -18.58 -7.07 10.10
CA TYR A 79 -17.56 -7.43 9.12
C TYR A 79 -17.69 -6.54 7.88
N MET A 80 -16.56 -5.99 7.44
CA MET A 80 -16.51 -5.25 6.19
C MET A 80 -16.72 -6.20 5.00
N PRO A 81 -17.51 -5.80 4.00
CA PRO A 81 -17.62 -6.53 2.74
C PRO A 81 -16.24 -6.79 2.12
N LYS A 82 -15.99 -8.03 1.69
CA LYS A 82 -14.67 -8.44 1.16
C LYS A 82 -14.25 -7.63 -0.06
N GLY A 83 -15.19 -7.23 -0.92
CA GLY A 83 -14.92 -6.36 -2.08
C GLY A 83 -14.39 -4.96 -1.72
N LEU A 84 -14.63 -4.46 -0.51
CA LEU A 84 -14.03 -3.20 -0.03
C LEU A 84 -12.61 -3.38 0.53
N LEU A 85 -12.22 -4.62 0.82
CA LEU A 85 -10.87 -4.98 1.27
C LEU A 85 -9.98 -5.46 0.11
N GLN A 86 -10.61 -6.08 -0.90
CA GLN A 86 -9.97 -6.67 -2.08
C GLN A 86 -10.81 -6.29 -3.31
N THR A 87 -10.41 -5.22 -4.00
CA THR A 87 -11.23 -4.56 -5.02
C THR A 87 -11.49 -5.42 -6.25
N ASN A 88 -10.63 -6.40 -6.55
CA ASN A 88 -10.85 -7.41 -7.60
C ASN A 88 -12.07 -8.30 -7.34
N LEU A 89 -12.56 -8.37 -6.09
CA LEU A 89 -13.75 -9.14 -5.73
C LEU A 89 -15.05 -8.33 -5.84
N GLN A 90 -14.98 -7.05 -6.22
CA GLN A 90 -16.18 -6.27 -6.54
C GLN A 90 -16.74 -6.76 -7.88
N LEU A 91 -18.07 -6.90 -7.95
CA LEU A 91 -18.76 -7.37 -9.17
C LEU A 91 -18.53 -6.42 -10.35
N GLU A 92 -18.40 -5.12 -10.07
CA GLU A 92 -18.19 -4.07 -11.06
C GLU A 92 -16.73 -4.01 -11.57
N VAL A 93 -15.78 -4.62 -10.85
CA VAL A 93 -14.35 -4.54 -11.15
C VAL A 93 -13.85 -5.87 -11.70
N GLY A 94 -14.02 -6.97 -10.95
CA GLY A 94 -13.43 -8.26 -11.30
C GLY A 94 -11.89 -8.24 -11.36
N GLU A 95 -11.30 -9.37 -11.75
CA GLU A 95 -9.83 -9.45 -11.89
C GLU A 95 -9.33 -8.66 -13.09
N GLU A 96 -10.06 -8.66 -14.21
CA GLU A 96 -9.61 -8.03 -15.45
C GLU A 96 -9.45 -6.50 -15.30
N ALA A 97 -10.46 -5.81 -14.76
CA ALA A 97 -10.36 -4.36 -14.59
C ALA A 97 -9.37 -3.99 -13.48
N TYR A 98 -9.26 -4.82 -12.44
CA TYR A 98 -8.23 -4.67 -11.42
C TYR A 98 -6.84 -4.70 -12.06
N ASP A 99 -6.54 -5.74 -12.84
CA ASP A 99 -5.21 -5.96 -13.40
C ASP A 99 -4.85 -4.86 -14.42
N LYS A 100 -5.85 -4.35 -15.17
CA LYS A 100 -5.69 -3.14 -16.00
C LYS A 100 -5.30 -1.91 -15.18
N GLY A 101 -6.01 -1.64 -14.07
CA GLY A 101 -5.70 -0.53 -13.17
C GLY A 101 -4.34 -0.68 -12.49
N ALA A 102 -3.96 -1.91 -12.12
CA ALA A 102 -2.65 -2.22 -11.60
C ALA A 102 -1.55 -1.92 -12.63
N GLY A 103 -1.76 -2.26 -13.90
CA GLY A 103 -0.88 -1.91 -15.01
C GLY A 103 -0.69 -0.39 -15.13
N MET A 104 -1.77 0.38 -15.12
CA MET A 104 -1.70 1.85 -15.15
C MET A 104 -0.91 2.43 -13.97
N LEU A 105 -1.04 1.83 -12.78
CA LEU A 105 -0.28 2.24 -11.60
C LEU A 105 1.22 1.93 -11.75
N MET A 106 1.54 0.73 -12.25
CA MET A 106 2.92 0.33 -12.54
C MET A 106 3.57 1.25 -13.58
N ASP A 107 2.87 1.55 -14.67
CA ASP A 107 3.36 2.44 -15.73
C ASP A 107 3.64 3.84 -15.17
N PHE A 108 2.73 4.37 -14.35
CA PHE A 108 2.90 5.66 -13.67
C PHE A 108 4.17 5.66 -12.79
N PHE A 109 4.34 4.67 -11.93
CA PHE A 109 5.53 4.60 -11.08
C PHE A 109 6.81 4.38 -11.90
N SER A 110 6.76 3.62 -12.99
CA SER A 110 7.91 3.44 -13.89
C SER A 110 8.38 4.77 -14.45
N GLN A 111 7.46 5.56 -15.00
CA GLN A 111 7.74 6.89 -15.53
C GLN A 111 8.28 7.84 -14.44
N GLU A 112 7.63 7.87 -13.28
CA GLU A 112 8.01 8.80 -12.21
C GLU A 112 9.30 8.42 -11.49
N LEU A 113 9.69 7.14 -11.47
CA LEU A 113 10.90 6.68 -10.78
C LEU A 113 12.18 6.82 -11.63
N GLU A 114 12.08 6.91 -12.95
CA GLU A 114 13.24 7.08 -13.84
C GLU A 114 14.09 8.31 -13.47
N GLN A 115 13.44 9.44 -13.16
CA GLN A 115 14.11 10.68 -12.76
C GLN A 115 14.81 10.61 -11.39
N PHE A 116 14.53 9.59 -10.58
CA PHE A 116 15.07 9.43 -9.23
C PHE A 116 16.24 8.42 -9.15
N GLN A 117 16.73 7.90 -10.28
CA GLN A 117 17.97 7.11 -10.34
C GLN A 117 19.26 7.94 -10.17
N ALA A 118 19.18 9.07 -9.45
CA ALA A 118 20.28 10.00 -9.25
C ALA A 118 21.39 9.40 -8.36
N GLN A 119 22.63 9.88 -8.57
CA GLN A 119 23.81 9.43 -7.83
C GLN A 119 23.65 9.60 -6.31
N ASP A 120 22.94 10.66 -5.88
CA ASP A 120 22.79 11.04 -4.47
C ASP A 120 21.67 10.27 -3.73
N LEU A 121 20.91 9.40 -4.41
CA LEU A 121 19.93 8.56 -3.72
C LEU A 121 20.67 7.58 -2.79
N CYS A 122 20.21 7.47 -1.54
CA CYS A 122 20.83 6.57 -0.57
C CYS A 122 20.74 5.10 -0.98
N SER A 123 21.58 4.23 -0.41
CA SER A 123 21.67 2.81 -0.78
C SER A 123 20.33 2.09 -0.66
N GLU A 124 19.57 2.33 0.42
CA GLU A 124 18.26 1.71 0.62
C GLU A 124 17.23 2.21 -0.39
N GLY A 125 17.23 3.50 -0.70
CA GLY A 125 16.38 4.06 -1.76
C GLY A 125 16.66 3.41 -3.10
N LYS A 126 17.93 3.23 -3.46
CA LYS A 126 18.34 2.53 -4.69
C LYS A 126 17.88 1.07 -4.71
N ARG A 127 17.96 0.36 -3.57
CA ARG A 127 17.48 -1.03 -3.45
C ARG A 127 15.97 -1.13 -3.65
N ILE A 128 15.20 -0.20 -3.06
CA ILE A 128 13.73 -0.13 -3.21
C ILE A 128 13.34 0.14 -4.66
N ILE A 129 13.94 1.15 -5.29
CA ILE A 129 13.68 1.46 -6.71
C ILE A 129 14.13 0.31 -7.62
N LYS A 130 15.26 -0.33 -7.33
CA LYS A 130 15.70 -1.51 -8.07
C LYS A 130 14.70 -2.66 -7.96
N CYS A 131 14.17 -2.93 -6.76
CA CYS A 131 13.15 -3.96 -6.55
C CYS A 131 11.90 -3.70 -7.41
N PHE A 132 11.51 -2.44 -7.58
CA PHE A 132 10.44 -2.06 -8.50
C PHE A 132 10.76 -2.42 -9.96
N PHE A 133 11.88 -1.97 -10.50
CA PHE A 133 12.26 -2.24 -11.90
C PHE A 133 12.57 -3.72 -12.18
N ASP A 134 12.97 -4.48 -11.16
CA ASP A 134 13.18 -5.92 -11.26
C ASP A 134 11.85 -6.73 -11.19
N GLY A 135 10.70 -6.07 -11.02
CA GLY A 135 9.40 -6.73 -10.93
C GLY A 135 9.16 -7.45 -9.60
N GLY A 136 9.69 -6.90 -8.50
CA GLY A 136 9.65 -7.51 -7.18
C GLY A 136 8.24 -7.84 -6.66
N SER A 137 8.14 -8.97 -5.97
CA SER A 137 6.93 -9.40 -5.28
C SER A 137 6.73 -8.64 -3.97
N VAL A 138 5.55 -8.77 -3.35
CA VAL A 138 5.27 -8.22 -2.03
C VAL A 138 6.30 -8.72 -0.98
N ASP A 139 6.71 -9.99 -1.10
CA ASP A 139 7.70 -10.59 -0.21
C ASP A 139 9.14 -10.11 -0.45
N ASP A 140 9.43 -9.56 -1.63
CA ASP A 140 10.72 -8.93 -1.90
C ASP A 140 10.78 -7.55 -1.24
N TYR A 141 9.69 -6.77 -1.35
CA TYR A 141 9.57 -5.49 -0.64
C TYR A 141 9.60 -5.64 0.88
N SER A 142 8.98 -6.67 1.43
CA SER A 142 8.92 -6.88 2.89
C SER A 142 10.28 -7.18 3.52
N LYS A 143 11.30 -7.51 2.72
CA LYS A 143 12.68 -7.76 3.16
C LYS A 143 13.57 -6.50 3.10
N LEU A 144 13.07 -5.37 2.58
CA LEU A 144 13.92 -4.22 2.26
C LEU A 144 14.19 -3.26 3.43
N ILE A 145 13.35 -3.18 4.47
CA ILE A 145 13.54 -2.33 5.66
C ILE A 145 12.69 -2.81 6.84
#